data_AF-A0A5M4FI85-F1
#
_entry.id   AF-A0A5M4FI85-F1
#
_cell.length_a   1.000
_cell.length_b   1.000
_cell.length_c   1.000
_cell.angle_alpha   90.00
_cell.angle_beta   90.00
_cell.angle_gamma   90.00
#
_symmetry.space_group_name_H-M   'P 1'
#
loop_
_entity.id
_entity.type
_entity.pdbx_description
1 polymer ?
#
loop_
_entity_poly.entity_id
_entity_poly.type
_entity_poly.pdbx_seq_one_letter_code
_entity_poly.pdbx_strand_id
1 'polypeptide(L)'
;MRHNRGMRDAVIFDMDGTLCDTTTIEHFITGADKDFHAFHAASAACPPRPKVVRAARAEHDKGRAVLVVTSREFIWRDLTLDWLVEHGIPYDALYMRIVGDYRKDVVIKKEILAQITDDGFTVLEAWDDKPAVIDLWRDNGIAVHVVD
;
A
#
# COMPACT_ATOMS: atom_id res chain seq x y z
N MET A 1 -9.76 -29.90 12.62
CA MET A 1 -8.52 -30.09 11.85
C MET A 1 -8.41 -28.91 10.87
N ARG A 2 -7.56 -27.92 11.16
CA ARG A 2 -7.37 -26.78 10.25
C ARG A 2 -6.56 -27.32 9.07
N HIS A 3 -7.13 -27.29 7.86
CA HIS A 3 -6.37 -27.60 6.66
C HIS A 3 -5.22 -26.60 6.56
N ASN A 4 -3.99 -27.12 6.53
CA ASN A 4 -2.82 -26.37 6.17
C ASN A 4 -2.94 -26.02 4.67
N ARG A 5 -3.76 -25.01 4.34
CA ARG A 5 -3.64 -24.33 3.04
C ARG A 5 -2.30 -23.64 3.10
N GLY A 6 -1.35 -24.07 2.27
CA GLY A 6 -0.08 -23.37 2.15
C GLY A 6 -0.37 -21.89 1.92
N MET A 7 0.17 -21.03 2.80
CA MET A 7 0.01 -19.60 2.66
C MET A 7 0.54 -19.17 1.29
N ARG A 8 -0.13 -18.23 0.63
CA ARG A 8 0.30 -17.74 -0.69
C ARG A 8 1.36 -16.67 -0.49
N ASP A 9 2.51 -16.84 -1.14
CA ASP A 9 3.56 -15.83 -1.14
C ASP A 9 3.05 -14.51 -1.73
N ALA A 10 3.41 -13.41 -1.09
CA ALA A 10 2.87 -12.09 -1.39
C ALA A 10 3.94 -10.99 -1.31
N VAL A 11 3.70 -9.90 -2.03
CA VAL A 11 4.50 -8.68 -1.99
C VAL A 11 3.58 -7.49 -1.73
N ILE A 12 3.95 -6.68 -0.75
CA ILE A 12 3.23 -5.44 -0.40
C ILE A 12 3.71 -4.31 -1.30
N PHE A 13 2.76 -3.51 -1.78
CA PHE A 13 3.02 -2.23 -2.43
C PHE A 13 2.22 -1.15 -1.73
N ASP A 14 2.93 -0.17 -1.18
CA ASP A 14 2.30 1.05 -0.69
C ASP A 14 1.70 1.88 -1.83
N MET A 15 0.69 2.68 -1.51
CA MET A 15 -0.01 3.52 -2.46
C MET A 15 0.63 4.90 -2.64
N ASP A 16 0.50 5.80 -1.67
CA ASP A 16 0.80 7.23 -1.79
C ASP A 16 2.27 7.51 -1.53
N GLY A 17 2.98 8.02 -2.53
CA GLY A 17 4.43 8.18 -2.49
C GLY A 17 5.18 7.00 -3.11
N THR A 18 4.52 5.84 -3.22
CA THR A 18 5.10 4.58 -3.73
C THR A 18 4.55 4.16 -5.10
N LEU A 19 3.32 3.62 -5.20
CA LEU A 19 2.70 3.32 -6.49
C LEU A 19 2.29 4.61 -7.20
N CYS A 20 1.62 5.48 -6.47
CA CYS A 20 1.11 6.78 -6.89
C CYS A 20 2.16 7.86 -6.59
N ASP A 21 2.60 8.58 -7.62
CA ASP A 21 3.51 9.71 -7.45
C ASP A 21 2.73 10.94 -6.96
N THR A 22 2.78 11.16 -5.65
CA THR A 22 2.07 12.25 -4.98
C THR A 22 2.89 13.53 -4.85
N THR A 23 4.11 13.59 -5.41
CA THR A 23 5.04 14.71 -5.22
C THR A 23 4.42 16.08 -5.52
N THR A 24 3.58 16.16 -6.56
CA THR A 24 2.92 17.42 -6.97
C THR A 24 1.81 17.87 -6.01
N ILE A 25 1.30 16.98 -5.17
CA ILE A 25 0.16 17.23 -4.25
C ILE A 25 0.55 17.17 -2.78
N GLU A 26 1.81 16.83 -2.45
CA GLU A 26 2.32 16.78 -1.07
C GLU A 26 2.10 18.09 -0.30
N HIS A 27 2.05 19.23 -1.02
CA HIS A 27 1.76 20.54 -0.45
C HIS A 27 0.45 20.60 0.36
N PHE A 28 -0.52 19.71 0.10
CA PHE A 28 -1.75 19.60 0.92
C PHE A 28 -1.49 19.02 2.32
N ILE A 29 -0.44 18.23 2.51
CA ILE A 29 -0.15 17.52 3.77
C ILE A 29 1.19 17.90 4.41
N THR A 30 1.93 18.82 3.77
CA THR A 30 3.09 19.49 4.35
C THR A 30 2.66 20.81 5.01
N GLY A 31 3.09 21.06 6.25
CA GLY A 31 2.77 22.29 6.97
C GLY A 31 1.88 22.06 8.20
N ALA A 32 1.41 23.17 8.79
CA ALA A 32 0.60 23.16 10.01
C ALA A 32 -0.85 22.74 9.73
N ASP A 33 -1.42 23.22 8.63
CA ASP A 33 -2.81 22.99 8.24
C ASP A 33 -2.88 21.93 7.14
N LYS A 34 -2.90 20.66 7.56
CA LYS A 34 -2.96 19.53 6.64
C LYS A 34 -4.38 19.28 6.16
N ASP A 35 -4.56 19.22 4.84
CA ASP A 35 -5.79 18.85 4.18
C ASP A 35 -5.66 17.48 3.51
N PHE A 36 -5.84 16.42 4.30
CA PHE A 36 -5.82 15.05 3.80
C PHE A 36 -6.97 14.76 2.82
N HIS A 37 -8.09 15.47 2.91
CA HIS A 37 -9.20 15.27 2.00
C HIS A 37 -8.84 15.79 0.60
N ALA A 38 -8.30 17.01 0.51
CA ALA A 38 -7.82 17.58 -0.75
C ALA A 38 -6.68 16.74 -1.35
N PHE A 39 -5.76 16.25 -0.52
CA PHE A 39 -4.68 15.35 -0.95
C PHE A 39 -5.23 14.07 -1.61
N HIS A 40 -6.08 13.31 -0.93
CA HIS A 40 -6.61 12.06 -1.48
C HIS A 40 -7.50 12.31 -2.71
N ALA A 41 -8.29 13.38 -2.74
CA ALA A 41 -9.07 13.76 -3.91
C ALA A 41 -8.16 14.07 -5.12
N ALA A 42 -7.11 14.86 -4.92
CA ALA A 42 -6.18 15.23 -5.97
C ALA A 42 -5.36 14.03 -6.49
N SER A 43 -5.17 13.01 -5.66
CA SER A 43 -4.41 11.80 -6.02
C SER A 43 -4.99 11.03 -7.21
N ALA A 44 -6.27 11.22 -7.56
CA ALA A 44 -6.86 10.61 -8.76
C ALA A 44 -6.14 11.02 -10.05
N ALA A 45 -5.54 12.20 -10.10
CA ALA A 45 -4.82 12.72 -11.26
C ALA A 45 -3.30 12.49 -11.19
N CYS A 46 -2.79 11.88 -10.12
CA CYS A 46 -1.37 11.63 -9.96
C CYS A 46 -0.89 10.50 -10.88
N PRO A 47 0.30 10.62 -11.49
CA PRO A 47 0.83 9.58 -12.35
C PRO A 47 1.35 8.38 -11.51
N PRO A 48 1.43 7.18 -12.10
CA PRO A 48 2.04 6.04 -11.44
C PRO A 48 3.57 6.12 -11.52
N ARG A 49 4.28 5.59 -10.51
CA ARG A 49 5.74 5.42 -10.57
C ARG A 49 6.11 4.20 -11.43
N PRO A 50 6.73 4.37 -12.62
CA PRO A 50 6.89 3.27 -13.57
C PRO A 50 7.72 2.09 -13.06
N LYS A 51 8.71 2.34 -12.17
CA LYS A 51 9.53 1.29 -11.55
C LYS A 51 8.68 0.37 -10.67
N VAL A 52 7.80 0.95 -9.86
CA VAL A 52 6.98 0.21 -8.89
C VAL A 52 5.88 -0.56 -9.62
N VAL A 53 5.26 0.04 -10.66
CA VAL A 53 4.29 -0.68 -11.52
C VAL A 53 4.91 -1.91 -12.19
N ARG A 54 6.13 -1.78 -12.72
CA ARG A 54 6.83 -2.93 -13.32
C ARG A 54 7.14 -4.01 -12.28
N ALA A 55 7.50 -3.64 -11.06
CA ALA A 55 7.71 -4.58 -9.98
C ALA A 55 6.41 -5.32 -9.63
N ALA A 56 5.29 -4.61 -9.43
CA ALA A 56 3.99 -5.23 -9.16
C ALA A 56 3.59 -6.24 -10.25
N ARG A 57 3.74 -5.88 -11.53
CA ARG A 57 3.48 -6.80 -12.65
C ARG A 57 4.41 -8.01 -12.64
N ALA A 58 5.70 -7.81 -12.41
CA ALA A 58 6.66 -8.91 -12.36
C ALA A 58 6.38 -9.89 -11.20
N GLU A 59 5.95 -9.40 -10.03
CA GLU A 59 5.57 -10.26 -8.91
C GLU A 59 4.28 -11.05 -9.19
N HIS A 60 3.30 -10.39 -9.80
CA HIS A 60 2.09 -11.06 -10.27
C HIS A 60 2.41 -12.16 -11.30
N ASP A 61 3.28 -11.89 -12.28
CA ASP A 61 3.69 -12.85 -13.31
C ASP A 61 4.45 -14.06 -12.74
N LYS A 62 5.09 -13.90 -11.57
CA LYS A 62 5.70 -15.01 -10.80
C LYS A 62 4.68 -15.83 -10.01
N GLY A 63 3.40 -15.46 -10.04
CA GLY A 63 2.32 -16.11 -9.29
C GLY A 63 2.20 -15.66 -7.82
N ARG A 64 3.01 -14.69 -7.39
CA ARG A 64 2.91 -14.10 -6.05
C ARG A 64 1.69 -13.16 -5.99
N ALA A 65 1.08 -13.06 -4.81
CA ALA A 65 -0.01 -12.12 -4.60
C ALA A 65 0.53 -10.68 -4.54
N VAL A 66 -0.11 -9.76 -5.24
CA VAL A 66 0.17 -8.32 -5.16
C VAL A 66 -0.82 -7.71 -4.18
N LEU A 67 -0.33 -7.28 -3.03
CA LEU A 67 -1.14 -6.68 -1.97
C LEU A 67 -0.91 -5.18 -1.95
N VAL A 68 -1.94 -4.40 -2.26
CA VAL A 68 -1.88 -2.94 -2.12
C VAL A 68 -2.26 -2.57 -0.69
N VAL A 69 -1.39 -1.84 0.00
CA VAL A 69 -1.62 -1.40 1.39
C VAL A 69 -1.56 0.12 1.43
N THR A 70 -2.60 0.76 1.98
CA THR A 70 -2.66 2.22 2.06
C THR A 70 -3.20 2.72 3.39
N SER A 71 -2.71 3.88 3.80
CA SER A 71 -3.25 4.63 4.94
C SER A 71 -4.43 5.52 4.56
N ARG A 72 -4.88 5.52 3.30
CA ARG A 72 -6.15 6.12 2.88
C ARG A 72 -7.29 5.49 3.68
N GLU A 73 -8.17 6.34 4.21
CA GLU A 73 -9.42 5.86 4.79
C GLU A 73 -10.28 5.15 3.74
N PHE A 74 -11.08 4.18 4.17
CA PHE A 74 -11.95 3.38 3.31
C PHE A 74 -12.92 4.20 2.45
N ILE A 75 -13.22 5.45 2.83
CA ILE A 75 -14.02 6.37 2.00
C ILE A 75 -13.38 6.63 0.61
N TRP A 76 -12.05 6.46 0.48
CA TRP A 76 -11.29 6.65 -0.77
C TRP A 76 -11.12 5.35 -1.56
N ARG A 77 -11.80 4.28 -1.17
CA ARG A 77 -11.64 2.95 -1.78
C ARG A 77 -11.89 2.97 -3.27
N ASP A 78 -13.02 3.52 -3.70
CA ASP A 78 -13.43 3.46 -5.11
C ASP A 78 -12.47 4.27 -5.98
N LEU A 79 -12.10 5.48 -5.55
CA LEU A 79 -11.05 6.28 -6.20
C LEU A 79 -9.73 5.50 -6.33
N THR A 80 -9.31 4.81 -5.27
CA THR A 80 -8.05 4.04 -5.26
C THR A 80 -8.12 2.85 -6.23
N LEU A 81 -9.25 2.15 -6.30
CA LEU A 81 -9.44 1.03 -7.23
C LEU A 81 -9.52 1.50 -8.67
N ASP A 82 -10.25 2.58 -8.95
CA ASP A 82 -10.34 3.16 -10.28
C ASP A 82 -8.95 3.56 -10.79
N TRP A 83 -8.13 4.18 -9.93
CA TRP A 83 -6.74 4.53 -10.25
C TRP A 83 -5.87 3.30 -10.55
N LEU A 84 -5.99 2.23 -9.75
CA LEU A 84 -5.26 0.96 -10.00
C LEU A 84 -5.66 0.34 -11.34
N VAL A 85 -6.94 0.36 -11.68
CA VAL A 85 -7.49 -0.16 -12.94
C VAL A 85 -7.03 0.69 -14.12
N GLU A 86 -7.13 2.01 -14.03
CA GLU A 86 -6.73 2.95 -15.08
C GLU A 86 -5.26 2.77 -15.47
N HIS A 87 -4.38 2.55 -14.49
CA HIS A 87 -2.96 2.33 -14.72
C HIS A 87 -2.57 0.85 -14.95
N GLY A 88 -3.55 -0.06 -14.98
CA GLY A 88 -3.33 -1.48 -15.23
C GLY A 88 -2.35 -2.10 -14.24
N ILE A 89 -2.54 -1.81 -12.95
CA ILE A 89 -1.75 -2.36 -11.86
C ILE A 89 -2.48 -3.61 -11.34
N PRO A 90 -1.87 -4.82 -11.39
CA PRO A 90 -2.50 -6.00 -10.82
C PRO A 90 -2.58 -5.86 -9.30
N TYR A 91 -3.65 -6.36 -8.70
CA TYR A 91 -3.78 -6.47 -7.26
C TYR A 91 -4.69 -7.66 -6.92
N ASP A 92 -4.28 -8.44 -5.93
CA ASP A 92 -5.07 -9.55 -5.39
C ASP A 92 -5.92 -9.08 -4.20
N ALA A 93 -5.45 -8.06 -3.47
CA ALA A 93 -6.18 -7.44 -2.37
C ALA A 93 -5.76 -5.97 -2.15
N LEU A 94 -6.69 -5.19 -1.61
CA LEU A 94 -6.49 -3.80 -1.20
C LEU A 94 -6.83 -3.69 0.30
N TYR A 95 -5.82 -3.35 1.11
CA TYR A 95 -5.97 -3.10 2.55
C TYR A 95 -5.89 -1.61 2.83
N MET A 96 -6.84 -1.11 3.60
CA MET A 96 -7.03 0.33 3.82
C MET A 96 -7.25 0.63 5.30
N ARG A 97 -7.08 1.90 5.66
CA ARG A 97 -7.42 2.42 6.99
C ARG A 97 -8.94 2.42 7.18
N ILE A 98 -9.41 1.96 8.33
CA ILE A 98 -10.83 2.03 8.72
C ILE A 98 -11.24 3.51 8.89
N VAL A 99 -12.48 3.83 8.50
CA VAL A 99 -13.03 5.19 8.62
C VAL A 99 -12.97 5.69 10.06
N GLY A 100 -12.48 6.93 10.24
CA GLY A 100 -12.42 7.60 11.54
C GLY A 100 -11.25 7.16 12.44
N ASP A 101 -10.36 6.31 11.96
CA ASP A 101 -9.12 6.00 12.66
C ASP A 101 -8.03 7.00 12.28
N TYR A 102 -7.63 7.88 13.20
CA TYR A 102 -6.61 8.91 12.97
C TYR A 102 -5.25 8.58 13.59
N ARG A 103 -5.02 7.32 13.99
CA ARG A 103 -3.72 6.89 14.53
C ARG A 103 -2.64 6.95 13.43
N LYS A 104 -1.37 6.98 13.84
CA LYS A 104 -0.23 7.02 12.91
C LYS A 104 -0.25 5.82 11.97
N ASP A 105 0.19 6.02 10.73
CA ASP A 105 0.22 4.98 9.69
C ASP A 105 0.91 3.69 10.14
N VAL A 106 2.00 3.78 10.91
CA VAL A 106 2.71 2.61 11.45
C VAL A 106 1.80 1.74 12.32
N VAL A 107 0.88 2.33 13.08
CA VAL A 107 -0.08 1.58 13.90
C VAL A 107 -1.07 0.85 12.99
N ILE A 108 -1.61 1.55 11.99
CA ILE A 108 -2.56 1.00 11.03
C ILE A 108 -1.94 -0.14 10.22
N LYS A 109 -0.77 0.11 9.64
CA LYS A 109 -0.05 -0.83 8.79
C LYS A 109 0.42 -2.06 9.57
N LYS A 110 0.69 -1.94 10.87
CA LYS A 110 0.96 -3.09 11.75
C LYS A 110 -0.27 -3.98 11.93
N GLU A 111 -1.45 -3.38 12.14
CA GLU A 111 -2.71 -4.12 12.25
C GLU A 111 -3.09 -4.76 10.91
N ILE A 112 -2.91 -4.05 9.79
CA ILE A 112 -3.09 -4.60 8.44
C ILE A 112 -2.16 -5.78 8.19
N LEU A 113 -0.89 -5.73 8.63
CA LEU A 113 0.03 -6.86 8.45
C LEU A 113 -0.43 -8.13 9.18
N ALA A 114 -1.00 -7.97 10.38
CA ALA A 114 -1.63 -9.08 11.09
C ALA A 114 -2.82 -9.64 10.30
N GLN A 115 -3.68 -8.76 9.76
CA GLN A 115 -4.79 -9.17 8.91
C GLN A 115 -4.34 -9.91 7.64
N ILE A 116 -3.31 -9.42 6.96
CA ILE A 116 -2.72 -10.07 5.76
C ILE A 116 -2.29 -11.51 6.08
N THR A 117 -1.70 -11.71 7.26
CA THR A 117 -1.28 -13.04 7.72
C THR A 117 -2.49 -13.94 7.98
N ASP A 118 -3.53 -13.42 8.64
CA ASP A 118 -4.78 -14.13 8.91
C ASP A 118 -5.55 -14.49 7.62
N ASP A 119 -5.47 -13.64 6.59
CA ASP A 119 -6.03 -13.88 5.26
C ASP A 119 -5.23 -14.92 4.45
N GLY A 120 -4.12 -15.43 5.00
CA GLY A 120 -3.37 -16.57 4.47
C GLY A 120 -2.23 -16.20 3.52
N PHE A 121 -1.67 -15.00 3.65
CA PHE A 121 -0.53 -14.55 2.84
C PHE A 121 0.78 -14.59 3.62
N THR A 122 1.85 -15.03 2.96
CA THR A 122 3.23 -14.90 3.45
C THR A 122 3.87 -13.71 2.76
N VAL A 123 4.09 -12.61 3.47
CA VAL A 123 4.72 -11.41 2.89
C VAL A 123 6.23 -11.61 2.82
N LEU A 124 6.77 -11.62 1.61
CA LEU A 124 8.21 -11.77 1.36
C LEU A 124 8.91 -10.42 1.26
N GLU A 125 8.27 -9.47 0.59
CA GLU A 125 8.85 -8.19 0.20
C GLU A 125 7.82 -7.06 0.35
N ALA A 126 8.27 -5.83 0.58
CA ALA A 126 7.44 -4.63 0.60
C ALA A 126 8.11 -3.47 -0.14
N TRP A 127 7.32 -2.69 -0.88
CA TRP A 127 7.71 -1.41 -1.46
C TRP A 127 7.01 -0.29 -0.68
N ASP A 128 7.77 0.64 -0.11
CA ASP A 128 7.27 1.73 0.73
C ASP A 128 8.28 2.90 0.69
N ASP A 129 7.80 4.14 0.80
CA ASP A 129 8.61 5.35 0.82
C ASP A 129 8.86 5.86 2.25
N LYS A 130 7.97 5.52 3.19
CA LYS A 130 7.93 6.17 4.50
C LYS A 130 8.88 5.52 5.50
N PRO A 131 9.90 6.22 6.03
CA PRO A 131 10.92 5.61 6.90
C PRO A 131 10.37 4.81 8.09
N ALA A 132 9.39 5.38 8.80
CA ALA A 132 8.81 4.72 9.98
C ALA A 132 8.01 3.44 9.64
N VAL A 133 7.51 3.33 8.41
CA VAL A 133 6.80 2.14 7.92
C VAL A 133 7.79 1.12 7.35
N ILE A 134 8.83 1.59 6.67
CA ILE A 134 9.97 0.77 6.25
C ILE A 134 10.57 0.03 7.46
N ASP A 135 10.77 0.74 8.58
CA ASP A 135 11.28 0.13 9.81
C ASP A 135 10.31 -0.93 10.35
N LEU A 136 9.00 -0.65 10.34
CA LEU A 136 7.97 -1.65 10.69
C LEU A 136 8.10 -2.92 9.85
N TRP A 137 8.26 -2.81 8.53
CA TRP A 137 8.41 -3.98 7.65
C TRP A 137 9.67 -4.77 7.98
N ARG A 138 10.80 -4.08 8.14
CA ARG A 138 12.09 -4.71 8.52
C ARG A 138 12.02 -5.41 9.87
N ASP A 139 11.39 -4.78 10.86
CA ASP A 139 11.21 -5.35 12.20
C ASP A 139 10.36 -6.63 12.20
N ASN A 140 9.56 -6.85 11.16
CA ASN A 140 8.79 -8.06 10.94
C ASN A 140 9.46 -9.04 9.96
N GLY A 141 10.74 -8.85 9.64
CA GLY A 141 11.52 -9.75 8.79
C GLY A 141 11.19 -9.68 7.30
N ILE A 142 10.48 -8.63 6.86
CA ILE A 142 10.11 -8.43 5.46
C ILE A 142 11.24 -7.67 4.75
N ALA A 143 11.65 -8.15 3.56
CA ALA A 143 12.63 -7.43 2.75
C ALA A 143 11.99 -6.16 2.16
N VAL A 144 12.68 -5.02 2.23
CA VAL A 144 12.10 -3.73 1.82
C VAL A 144 12.85 -3.11 0.65
N HIS A 145 12.09 -2.68 -0.35
CA HIS A 145 12.52 -1.80 -1.43
C HIS A 145 12.07 -0.38 -1.11
N VAL A 146 13.03 0.47 -0.73
CA VAL A 146 12.75 1.88 -0.45
C VAL A 146 12.49 2.61 -1.77
N VAL A 147 11.43 3.42 -1.79
CA VAL A 147 11.05 4.25 -2.94
C VAL A 147 11.29 5.72 -2.59
N ASP A 148 11.99 6.41 -3.47
CA ASP A 148 12.30 7.85 -3.37
C ASP A 148 11.31 8.68 -4.21
#